data_AF-A0A7V9G163-F1
#
_entry.id   AF-A0A7V9G163-F1
#
_cell.length_a   1.000
_cell.length_b   1.000
_cell.length_c   1.000
_cell.angle_alpha   90.00
_cell.angle_beta   90.00
_cell.angle_gamma   90.00
#
_symmetry.space_group_name_H-M   'P 1'
#
loop_
_entity.id
_entity.type
_entity.pdbx_description
1 polymer ?
#
loop_
_entity_poly.entity_id
_entity_poly.type
_entity_poly.pdbx_seq_one_letter_code
_entity_poly.pdbx_strand_id
1 'polypeptide(L)'
;MSPRAACRLESLGFRAVYDYVPGKSDWLARGLPTEGTQAATRRAHDLARADVVRAALTDPVEEVAEHLADSAYPFALVVSEQGTLLGRLPRSIIERSAGKEAGEVMEAGPSTIRADTDAAKLLERLRAQNLRFALVTTPEGKLTGVVRRDDL
;
A
#
# COMPACT_ATOMS: atom_id res chain seq x y z
N MET A 1 -15.45 7.68 -12.15
CA MET A 1 -15.50 9.04 -12.72
C MET A 1 -16.76 9.66 -12.17
N SER A 2 -16.83 10.94 -11.78
CA SER A 2 -18.13 11.44 -11.28
C SER A 2 -19.17 11.45 -12.42
N PRO A 3 -20.47 11.22 -12.14
CA PRO A 3 -21.53 11.28 -13.16
C PRO A 3 -21.51 12.59 -13.97
N ARG A 4 -21.19 13.71 -13.31
CA ARG A 4 -21.03 15.03 -13.95
C ARG A 4 -19.90 15.06 -15.00
N ALA A 5 -18.79 14.39 -14.74
CA ALA A 5 -17.68 14.32 -15.69
C ALA A 5 -17.99 13.37 -16.85
N ALA A 6 -18.70 12.26 -16.60
CA ALA A 6 -19.17 11.35 -17.64
C ALA A 6 -20.09 12.09 -18.64
N CYS A 7 -21.14 12.77 -18.16
CA CYS A 7 -22.02 13.57 -19.02
C CYS A 7 -21.25 14.65 -19.80
N ARG A 8 -20.20 15.25 -19.20
CA ARG A 8 -19.38 16.23 -19.91
C ARG A 8 -18.61 15.59 -21.08
N LEU A 9 -18.03 14.42 -20.90
CA LEU A 9 -17.32 13.71 -21.96
C LEU A 9 -18.28 13.26 -23.08
N GLU A 10 -19.46 12.77 -22.74
CA GLU A 10 -20.50 12.43 -23.72
C GLU A 10 -20.88 13.67 -24.55
N SER A 11 -21.04 14.84 -23.92
CA SER A 11 -21.32 16.10 -24.62
C SER A 11 -20.19 16.55 -25.57
N LEU A 12 -18.97 16.04 -25.39
CA LEU A 12 -17.81 16.31 -26.24
C LEU A 12 -17.65 15.26 -27.36
N GLY A 13 -18.56 14.29 -27.48
CA GLY A 13 -18.59 13.31 -28.56
C GLY A 13 -17.86 11.99 -28.28
N PHE A 14 -17.38 11.77 -27.05
CA PHE A 14 -16.81 10.48 -26.65
C PHE A 14 -17.91 9.41 -26.58
N ARG A 15 -17.68 8.25 -27.20
CA ARG A 15 -18.69 7.17 -27.33
C ARG A 15 -18.58 6.06 -26.29
N ALA A 16 -17.39 5.89 -25.70
CA ALA A 16 -17.11 4.88 -24.69
C ALA A 16 -16.86 5.56 -23.34
N VAL A 17 -17.92 6.10 -22.75
CA VAL A 17 -17.88 6.78 -21.45
C VAL A 17 -18.49 5.87 -20.40
N TYR A 18 -17.79 5.70 -19.28
CA TYR A 18 -18.20 4.80 -18.21
C TYR A 18 -18.23 5.54 -16.88
N ASP A 19 -19.30 5.34 -16.12
CA ASP A 19 -19.34 5.72 -14.71
C ASP A 19 -18.59 4.66 -13.89
N TYR A 20 -17.34 4.95 -13.55
CA TYR A 20 -16.62 4.19 -12.54
C TYR A 20 -17.08 4.63 -11.14
N VAL A 21 -18.08 3.91 -10.62
CA VAL A 21 -18.78 4.17 -9.36
C VAL A 21 -17.85 4.39 -8.16
N PRO A 22 -16.73 3.62 -7.97
CA PRO A 22 -15.79 3.87 -6.87
C PRO A 22 -15.06 5.23 -6.94
N GLY A 23 -15.09 5.90 -8.09
CA GLY A 23 -14.57 7.25 -8.27
C GLY A 23 -13.14 7.33 -8.80
N LYS A 24 -12.68 8.57 -9.07
CA LYS A 24 -11.36 8.82 -9.70
C LYS A 24 -10.19 8.44 -8.79
N SER A 25 -10.30 8.68 -7.48
CA SER A 25 -9.24 8.32 -6.53
C SER A 25 -9.03 6.80 -6.46
N ASP A 26 -10.10 6.01 -6.50
CA ASP A 26 -9.97 4.55 -6.54
C ASP A 26 -9.35 4.07 -7.86
N TRP A 27 -9.75 4.67 -8.99
CA TRP A 27 -9.13 4.41 -10.29
C TRP A 27 -7.61 4.63 -10.27
N LEU A 28 -7.16 5.74 -9.70
CA LEU A 28 -5.74 6.06 -9.55
C LEU A 28 -5.04 5.11 -8.58
N ALA A 29 -5.69 4.76 -7.47
CA ALA A 29 -5.11 3.86 -6.47
C ALA A 29 -4.95 2.43 -7.01
N ARG A 30 -5.75 2.04 -8.00
CA ARG A 30 -5.60 0.78 -8.74
C ARG A 30 -4.55 0.83 -9.85
N GLY A 31 -3.87 1.97 -10.04
CA GLY A 31 -2.86 2.14 -11.09
C GLY A 31 -3.42 2.00 -12.50
N LEU A 32 -4.71 2.28 -12.68
CA LEU A 32 -5.35 2.17 -13.99
C LEU A 32 -4.89 3.31 -14.92
N PRO A 33 -4.89 3.11 -16.25
CA PRO A 33 -4.42 4.09 -17.22
C PRO A 33 -5.06 5.47 -17.05
N THR A 34 -4.27 6.52 -17.23
CA THR A 34 -4.75 7.92 -17.17
C THR A 34 -4.21 8.76 -18.31
N GLU A 35 -4.94 9.82 -18.64
CA GLU A 35 -4.54 10.84 -19.62
C GLU A 35 -4.55 12.25 -19.00
N GLY A 36 -3.80 13.16 -19.63
CA GLY A 36 -3.66 14.56 -19.22
C GLY A 36 -2.27 14.90 -18.70
N THR A 37 -2.09 16.14 -18.23
CA THR A 37 -0.77 16.69 -17.84
C THR A 37 -0.13 15.99 -16.64
N GLN A 38 -0.91 15.24 -15.85
CA GLN A 38 -0.43 14.47 -14.70
C GLN A 38 -0.38 12.96 -14.96
N ALA A 39 -0.58 12.51 -16.20
CA ALA A 39 -0.53 11.09 -16.54
C ALA A 39 0.87 10.49 -16.36
N ALA A 40 1.91 11.30 -16.61
CA ALA A 40 3.31 10.92 -16.42
C ALA A 40 3.82 11.17 -14.98
N THR A 41 2.96 11.62 -14.06
CA THR A 41 3.35 11.81 -12.66
C THR A 41 3.60 10.44 -12.03
N ARG A 42 4.83 10.24 -11.54
CA ARG A 42 5.19 9.03 -10.79
C ARG A 42 4.48 9.01 -9.43
N ARG A 43 3.84 7.89 -9.12
CA ARG A 43 3.03 7.68 -7.91
C ARG A 43 3.58 6.53 -7.08
N ALA A 44 3.06 6.41 -5.87
CA ALA A 44 3.46 5.36 -4.94
C ALA A 44 3.29 3.95 -5.52
N HIS A 45 2.23 3.68 -6.30
CA HIS A 45 2.05 2.36 -6.92
C HIS A 45 3.11 2.01 -7.97
N ASP A 46 3.70 2.99 -8.66
CA ASP A 46 4.78 2.76 -9.63
C ASP A 46 6.08 2.30 -8.95
N LEU A 47 6.18 2.53 -7.64
CA LEU A 47 7.36 2.29 -6.82
C LEU A 47 7.14 1.22 -5.75
N ALA A 48 5.89 0.83 -5.51
CA ALA A 48 5.52 -0.11 -4.46
C ALA A 48 6.04 -1.50 -4.82
N ARG A 49 6.83 -2.10 -3.94
CA ARG A 49 7.32 -3.47 -4.07
C ARG A 49 6.48 -4.41 -3.22
N ALA A 50 6.14 -5.57 -3.79
CA ALA A 50 5.34 -6.60 -3.13
C ALA A 50 6.20 -7.69 -2.45
N ASP A 51 7.50 -7.45 -2.30
CA ASP A 51 8.51 -8.37 -1.75
C ASP A 51 8.63 -8.34 -0.21
N VAL A 52 7.74 -7.61 0.48
CA VAL A 52 7.68 -7.62 1.95
C VAL A 52 7.09 -8.93 2.44
N VAL A 53 7.68 -9.49 3.49
CA VAL A 53 7.16 -10.69 4.17
C VAL A 53 5.74 -10.40 4.69
N ARG A 54 4.81 -11.28 4.34
CA ARG A 54 3.41 -11.24 4.77
C ARG A 54 3.17 -12.40 5.71
N ALA A 55 2.43 -12.16 6.79
CA ALA A 55 2.00 -13.17 7.75
C ALA A 55 0.47 -13.12 7.92
N ALA A 56 -0.16 -14.26 8.17
CA ALA A 56 -1.50 -14.32 8.69
C ALA A 56 -1.52 -14.04 10.20
N LEU A 57 -2.72 -13.83 10.77
CA LEU A 57 -2.88 -13.62 12.22
C LEU A 57 -2.39 -14.81 13.04
N THR A 58 -2.56 -16.03 12.52
CA THR A 58 -2.27 -17.29 13.22
C THR A 58 -0.87 -17.84 12.91
N ASP A 59 -0.08 -17.14 12.10
CA ASP A 59 1.26 -17.62 11.78
C ASP A 59 2.15 -17.55 13.03
N PRO A 60 2.87 -18.63 13.38
CA PRO A 60 3.84 -18.60 14.47
C PRO A 60 4.92 -17.57 14.19
N VAL A 61 5.33 -16.80 15.21
CA VAL A 61 6.35 -15.76 15.02
C VAL A 61 7.69 -16.32 14.53
N GLU A 62 8.01 -17.57 14.86
CA GLU A 62 9.23 -18.27 14.42
C GLU A 62 9.25 -18.47 12.90
N GLU A 63 8.13 -18.90 12.32
CA GLU A 63 7.99 -19.05 10.87
C GLU A 63 8.11 -17.69 10.18
N VAL A 64 7.51 -16.65 10.77
CA VAL A 64 7.67 -15.27 10.26
C VAL A 64 9.13 -14.82 10.36
N ALA A 65 9.85 -15.21 11.43
CA ALA A 65 11.26 -14.88 11.63
C ALA A 65 12.16 -15.50 10.55
N GLU A 66 11.92 -16.77 10.20
CA GLU A 66 12.65 -17.48 9.14
C GLU A 66 12.51 -16.75 7.80
N HIS A 67 11.28 -16.42 7.40
CA HIS A 67 11.03 -15.66 6.18
C HIS A 67 11.62 -14.25 6.22
N LEU A 68 11.67 -13.62 7.40
CA LEU A 68 12.23 -12.29 7.56
C LEU A 68 13.75 -12.26 7.52
N ALA A 69 14.43 -13.39 7.72
CA ALA A 69 15.89 -13.47 7.78
C ALA A 69 16.56 -12.86 6.54
N ASP A 70 16.07 -13.22 5.35
CA ASP A 70 16.56 -12.76 4.04
C ASP A 70 15.83 -11.51 3.50
N SER A 71 14.93 -10.94 4.30
CA SER A 71 14.14 -9.78 3.90
C SER A 71 14.95 -8.49 3.91
N ALA A 72 14.74 -7.65 2.89
CA ALA A 72 15.25 -6.29 2.86
C ALA A 72 14.54 -5.34 3.84
N TYR A 73 13.49 -5.80 4.51
CA TYR A 73 12.68 -5.02 5.45
C TYR A 73 12.93 -5.46 6.90
N PRO A 74 12.98 -4.52 7.86
CA PRO A 74 13.14 -4.85 9.27
C PRO A 74 11.82 -5.25 9.96
N PHE A 75 10.79 -5.63 9.20
CA PHE A 75 9.47 -6.00 9.68
C PHE A 75 8.75 -6.91 8.68
N ALA A 76 7.82 -7.71 9.18
CA ALA A 76 6.78 -8.35 8.39
C ALA A 76 5.46 -7.57 8.52
N LEU A 77 4.51 -7.83 7.63
CA LEU A 77 3.17 -7.24 7.66
C LEU A 77 2.12 -8.32 7.86
N VAL A 78 1.23 -8.11 8.82
CA VAL A 78 0.14 -9.04 9.10
C VAL A 78 -1.06 -8.65 8.25
N VAL A 79 -1.56 -9.59 7.45
CA VAL A 79 -2.67 -9.39 6.52
C VAL A 79 -3.79 -10.38 6.78
N SER A 80 -5.02 -9.98 6.46
CA SER A 80 -6.15 -10.93 6.42
C SER A 80 -6.07 -11.83 5.19
N GLU A 81 -6.90 -12.87 5.15
CA GLU A 81 -7.07 -13.74 3.99
C GLU A 81 -7.41 -12.96 2.70
N GLN A 82 -8.17 -11.86 2.83
CA GLN A 82 -8.56 -10.99 1.71
C GLN A 82 -7.50 -9.95 1.33
N GLY A 83 -6.33 -9.97 1.99
CA GLY A 83 -5.19 -9.09 1.77
C GLY A 83 -5.27 -7.73 2.45
N THR A 84 -6.22 -7.53 3.38
CA THR A 84 -6.33 -6.29 4.16
C THR A 84 -5.18 -6.22 5.16
N LEU A 85 -4.47 -5.08 5.20
CA LEU A 85 -3.40 -4.87 6.17
C LEU A 85 -3.98 -4.68 7.57
N LEU A 86 -3.59 -5.56 8.51
CA LEU A 86 -4.07 -5.55 9.89
C LEU A 86 -3.02 -4.97 10.84
N GLY A 87 -1.76 -5.31 10.62
CA GLY A 87 -0.69 -4.97 11.54
C GLY A 87 0.70 -4.98 10.93
N ARG A 88 1.65 -4.50 11.70
CA ARG A 88 3.09 -4.56 11.42
C ARG A 88 3.77 -5.35 12.52
N LEU A 89 4.70 -6.21 12.15
CA LEU A 89 5.47 -7.02 13.09
C LEU A 89 6.96 -6.67 12.96
N PRO A 90 7.48 -5.75 13.79
CA PRO A 90 8.91 -5.39 13.77
C PRO A 90 9.78 -6.58 14.18
N ARG A 91 10.97 -6.71 13.57
CA ARG A 91 11.95 -7.75 13.93
C ARG A 91 12.22 -7.83 15.43
N SER A 92 12.32 -6.68 16.10
CA SER A 92 12.55 -6.62 17.56
C SER A 92 11.42 -7.20 18.40
N ILE A 93 10.19 -7.24 17.89
CA ILE A 93 9.04 -7.87 18.56
C ILE A 93 9.06 -9.37 18.30
N ILE A 94 9.35 -9.79 17.07
CA ILE A 94 9.48 -11.21 16.68
C ILE A 94 10.49 -11.92 17.58
N GLU A 95 11.69 -11.35 17.73
CA GLU A 95 12.79 -11.91 18.53
C GLU A 95 12.46 -12.12 20.01
N ARG A 96 11.40 -11.47 20.53
CA ARG A 96 11.01 -11.51 21.95
C ARG A 96 9.69 -12.23 22.20
N SER A 97 9.09 -12.80 21.15
CA SER A 97 7.71 -13.31 21.20
C SER A 97 7.60 -14.81 20.96
N ALA A 98 8.68 -15.57 21.19
CA ALA A 98 8.71 -17.02 20.96
C ALA A 98 7.49 -17.73 21.59
N GLY A 99 6.88 -18.63 20.82
CA GLY A 99 5.69 -19.40 21.15
C GLY A 99 4.36 -18.65 20.96
N LYS A 100 4.35 -17.47 20.34
CA LYS A 100 3.13 -16.68 20.07
C LYS A 100 2.79 -16.64 18.59
N GLU A 101 1.53 -16.33 18.30
CA GLU A 101 1.07 -16.04 16.94
C GLU A 101 1.29 -14.56 16.59
N ALA A 102 1.48 -14.27 15.30
CA ALA A 102 1.74 -12.92 14.80
C ALA A 102 0.65 -11.91 15.20
N GLY A 103 -0.62 -12.33 15.20
CA GLY A 103 -1.77 -11.50 15.57
C GLY A 103 -1.78 -11.06 17.04
N GLU A 104 -1.18 -11.85 17.94
CA GLU A 104 -1.12 -11.53 19.37
C GLU A 104 -0.11 -10.43 19.69
N VAL A 105 0.92 -10.28 18.84
CA VAL A 105 2.07 -9.41 19.11
C VAL A 105 2.28 -8.30 18.09
N MET A 106 1.53 -8.29 16.98
CA MET A 106 1.62 -7.24 15.98
C MET A 106 1.26 -5.85 16.55
N GLU A 107 1.90 -4.83 16.00
CA GLU A 107 1.43 -3.46 16.12
C GLU A 107 0.22 -3.27 15.19
N ALA A 108 -0.97 -3.17 15.77
CA ALA A 108 -2.20 -3.00 15.01
C ALA A 108 -2.30 -1.62 14.34
N GLY A 109 -2.93 -1.58 13.15
CA GLY A 109 -3.28 -0.33 12.46
C GLY A 109 -2.07 0.55 12.07
N PRO A 110 -1.06 0.02 11.38
CA PRO A 110 0.10 0.82 10.96
C PRO A 110 -0.32 1.96 10.02
N SER A 111 0.43 3.05 10.04
CA SER A 111 0.17 4.17 9.12
C SER A 111 0.41 3.74 7.68
N THR A 112 -0.54 4.07 6.80
CA THR A 112 -0.50 3.77 5.37
C THR A 112 -0.62 5.04 4.54
N ILE A 113 -0.19 4.94 3.29
CA ILE A 113 -0.48 5.92 2.25
C ILE A 113 -1.27 5.26 1.13
N ARG A 114 -2.00 6.06 0.36
CA ARG A 114 -2.74 5.56 -0.78
C ARG A 114 -1.81 5.36 -1.97
N ALA A 115 -2.09 4.34 -2.75
CA ALA A 115 -1.38 4.00 -3.97
C ALA A 115 -1.30 5.14 -5.03
N ASP A 116 -2.23 6.10 -5.01
CA ASP A 116 -2.24 7.27 -5.91
C ASP A 116 -1.40 8.46 -5.43
N THR A 117 -0.79 8.36 -4.25
CA THR A 117 0.05 9.43 -3.68
C THR A 117 1.21 9.76 -4.61
N ASP A 118 1.42 11.06 -4.86
CA ASP A 118 2.55 11.58 -5.63
C ASP A 118 3.90 11.25 -4.97
N ALA A 119 4.88 10.80 -5.76
CA ALA A 119 6.18 10.35 -5.26
C ALA A 119 6.97 11.48 -4.56
N ALA A 120 6.96 12.70 -5.11
CA ALA A 120 7.69 13.83 -4.51
C ALA A 120 7.10 14.23 -3.15
N LYS A 121 5.76 14.27 -3.06
CA LYS A 121 5.06 14.50 -1.78
C LYS A 121 5.31 13.39 -0.77
N LEU A 122 5.40 12.14 -1.23
CA LEU A 122 5.74 11.02 -0.37
C LEU A 122 7.17 11.15 0.19
N LEU A 123 8.13 11.55 -0.64
CA LEU A 123 9.51 11.78 -0.22
C LEU A 123 9.61 12.88 0.85
N GLU A 124 8.92 14.02 0.65
CA GLU A 124 8.85 15.10 1.64
C GLU A 124 8.30 14.60 2.97
N ARG A 125 7.19 13.85 2.94
CA ARG A 125 6.58 13.28 4.15
C ARG A 125 7.52 12.32 4.87
N LEU A 126 8.16 11.39 4.15
CA LEU A 126 9.08 10.43 4.74
C LEU A 126 10.30 11.11 5.36
N ARG A 127 10.83 12.18 4.75
CA ARG A 127 11.91 12.98 5.35
C ARG A 127 11.46 13.71 6.61
N ALA A 128 10.32 14.38 6.56
CA ALA A 128 9.78 15.13 7.70
C ALA A 128 9.51 14.24 8.92
N GLN A 129 9.08 12.99 8.70
CA GLN A 129 8.79 12.03 9.76
C GLN A 129 9.98 11.10 10.09
N ASN A 130 11.13 11.31 9.45
CA ASN A 130 12.32 10.44 9.54
C ASN A 130 12.00 8.94 9.32
N LEU A 131 11.11 8.64 8.37
CA LEU A 131 10.70 7.30 8.01
C LEU A 131 11.51 6.82 6.79
N ARG A 132 11.81 5.51 6.76
CA ARG A 132 12.48 4.85 5.62
C ARG A 132 11.53 4.14 4.67
N PHE A 133 10.31 3.86 5.12
CA PHE A 133 9.34 3.03 4.40
C PHE A 133 7.95 3.65 4.48
N ALA A 134 7.18 3.48 3.42
CA ALA A 134 5.74 3.75 3.40
C ALA A 134 4.99 2.47 3.04
N LEU A 135 3.96 2.13 3.83
CA LEU A 135 3.06 1.04 3.52
C LEU A 135 1.98 1.55 2.57
N VAL A 136 1.81 0.88 1.44
CA VAL A 136 0.88 1.29 0.38
C VAL A 136 -0.34 0.41 0.42
N THR A 137 -1.51 1.04 0.51
CA THR A 137 -2.80 0.33 0.49
C THR A 137 -3.76 0.91 -0.56
N THR A 138 -4.72 0.07 -0.96
CA THR A 138 -5.92 0.52 -1.67
C THR A 138 -6.85 1.28 -0.71
N PRO A 139 -7.89 1.97 -1.21
CA PRO A 139 -8.89 2.61 -0.36
C PRO A 139 -9.61 1.65 0.61
N GLU A 140 -9.73 0.37 0.25
CA GLU A 140 -10.29 -0.69 1.10
C GLU A 140 -9.28 -1.25 2.12
N GLY A 141 -8.06 -0.72 2.17
CA GLY A 141 -7.02 -1.15 3.11
C GLY A 141 -6.23 -2.38 2.65
N LYS A 142 -6.38 -2.83 1.40
CA LYS A 142 -5.61 -3.96 0.87
C LYS A 142 -4.16 -3.58 0.65
N LEU A 143 -3.23 -4.38 1.16
CA LEU A 143 -1.80 -4.16 0.99
C LEU A 143 -1.40 -4.36 -0.48
N THR A 144 -0.91 -3.29 -1.11
CA THR A 144 -0.35 -3.36 -2.47
C THR A 144 1.17 -3.53 -2.43
N GLY A 145 1.84 -2.92 -1.44
CA GLY A 145 3.28 -3.10 -1.27
C GLY A 145 3.92 -2.09 -0.30
N VAL A 146 5.23 -1.98 -0.39
CA VAL A 146 6.05 -1.03 0.39
C VAL A 146 6.86 -0.17 -0.56
N VAL A 147 6.88 1.13 -0.32
CA VAL A 147 7.80 2.06 -0.99
C VAL A 147 8.96 2.34 -0.04
N ARG A 148 10.19 2.21 -0.53
CA ARG A 148 11.41 2.57 0.20
C ARG A 148 11.75 4.02 -0.14
N ARG A 149 12.20 4.78 0.86
CA ARG A 149 12.59 6.18 0.66
C ARG A 149 13.70 6.35 -0.37
N ASP A 150 14.60 5.36 -0.47
CA ASP A 150 15.74 5.39 -1.39
C ASP A 150 15.34 5.13 -2.86
N ASP A 151 14.10 4.68 -3.10
CA ASP A 151 13.53 4.47 -4.44
C ASP A 151 12.74 5.70 -4.95
N LEU A 152 12.58 6.75 -4.11
CA LEU A 152 11.80 7.97 -4.38
C LEU A 152 12.64 9.13 -4.89
#